data_AF-A0A1B7LFW9-F1
#
_entry.id   AF-A0A1B7LFW9-F1
#
_cell.length_a   1.000
_cell.length_b   1.000
_cell.length_c   1.000
_cell.angle_alpha   90.00
_cell.angle_beta   90.00
_cell.angle_gamma   90.00
#
_symmetry.space_group_name_H-M   'P 1'
#
loop_
_entity.id
_entity.type
_entity.pdbx_description
1 polymer ?
#
loop_
_entity_poly.entity_id
_entity_poly.type
_entity_poly.pdbx_seq_one_letter_code
_entity_poly.pdbx_strand_id
1 'polypeptide(L)'
;MPHKHASGSTDLALILLGENIPAIGPRLSSRDDAMHEARRFMKAIDRLIVQAGVKSYRMLMLRQPDGRFTLLIRGGKVTLEALRDMDELLLRRFQKASRCGLFILTCFFEGENGMECLAVTEGLGAVMYTPGGYLPVYPR
;
A
#
# COMPACT_ATOMS: atom_id res chain seq x y z
N MET A 1 9.10 25.09 -16.38
CA MET A 1 8.53 23.87 -16.96
C MET A 1 7.87 23.08 -15.83
N PRO A 2 6.56 23.17 -15.59
CA PRO A 2 5.92 22.34 -14.58
C PRO A 2 5.76 20.94 -15.16
N HIS A 3 6.41 19.96 -14.53
CA HIS A 3 6.07 18.55 -14.72
C HIS A 3 4.59 18.38 -14.35
N LYS A 4 3.76 18.11 -15.36
CA LYS A 4 2.42 17.58 -15.16
C LYS A 4 2.59 16.23 -14.44
N HIS A 5 2.44 16.22 -13.13
CA HIS A 5 1.97 15.02 -12.46
C HIS A 5 0.59 14.73 -13.04
N ALA A 6 0.52 13.74 -13.94
CA ALA A 6 -0.75 13.15 -14.31
C ALA A 6 -1.36 12.58 -13.03
N SER A 7 -2.26 13.32 -12.40
CA SER A 7 -3.15 12.77 -11.38
C SER A 7 -4.24 11.98 -12.09
N GLY A 8 -3.87 10.84 -12.68
CA GLY A 8 -4.82 9.76 -12.82
C GLY A 8 -5.15 9.30 -11.40
N SER A 9 -6.42 9.19 -11.05
CA SER A 9 -6.79 8.49 -9.81
C SER A 9 -6.23 7.08 -9.92
N THR A 10 -5.18 6.77 -9.16
CA THR A 10 -4.61 5.44 -9.19
C THR A 10 -5.59 4.52 -8.46
N ASP A 11 -6.40 3.79 -9.22
CA ASP A 11 -7.28 2.78 -8.65
C ASP A 11 -6.46 1.78 -7.85
N LEU A 12 -6.97 1.41 -6.67
CA LEU A 12 -6.31 0.46 -5.79
C LEU A 12 -6.97 -0.91 -5.88
N ALA A 13 -6.18 -1.96 -5.75
CA ALA A 13 -6.64 -3.34 -5.65
C ALA A 13 -6.24 -3.93 -4.29
N LEU A 14 -7.09 -4.86 -3.84
CA LEU A 14 -6.87 -5.70 -2.67
C LEU A 14 -7.25 -7.13 -3.04
N ILE A 15 -6.32 -8.06 -2.86
CA ILE A 15 -6.57 -9.50 -2.98
C ILE A 15 -6.10 -10.24 -1.73
N LEU A 16 -6.57 -11.46 -1.53
CA LEU A 16 -6.14 -12.33 -0.44
C LEU A 16 -5.23 -13.43 -1.00
N LEU A 17 -4.00 -13.48 -0.51
CA LEU A 17 -3.00 -14.48 -0.90
C LEU A 17 -2.94 -15.62 0.11
N GLY A 18 -2.85 -16.87 -0.36
CA GLY A 18 -2.73 -18.06 0.49
C GLY A 18 -3.85 -18.16 1.53
N GLU A 19 -3.48 -18.36 2.80
CA GLU A 19 -4.40 -18.42 3.94
C GLU A 19 -4.93 -17.05 4.41
N ASN A 20 -5.29 -16.18 3.45
CA ASN A 20 -5.88 -14.85 3.66
C ASN A 20 -4.92 -13.71 4.04
N ILE A 21 -3.67 -13.73 3.56
CA ILE A 21 -2.78 -12.58 3.72
C ILE A 21 -3.22 -11.49 2.72
N PRO A 22 -3.69 -10.32 3.17
CA PRO A 22 -4.09 -9.26 2.25
C PRO A 22 -2.90 -8.71 1.49
N ALA A 23 -2.98 -8.67 0.16
CA ALA A 23 -2.07 -7.94 -0.70
C ALA A 23 -2.80 -6.73 -1.28
N ILE A 24 -2.26 -5.54 -1.06
CA ILE A 24 -2.88 -4.26 -1.43
C ILE A 24 -1.89 -3.38 -2.18
N GLY A 25 -2.39 -2.61 -3.14
CA GLY A 25 -1.52 -1.84 -4.03
C GLY A 25 -2.25 -1.10 -5.14
N PRO A 26 -1.55 -0.22 -5.87
CA PRO A 26 -2.09 0.42 -7.06
C PRO A 26 -2.30 -0.58 -8.20
N ARG A 27 -3.33 -0.33 -9.00
CA ARG A 27 -3.56 -0.95 -10.31
C ARG A 27 -2.95 -0.06 -11.37
N LEU A 28 -2.11 -0.63 -12.20
CA LEU A 28 -1.35 0.07 -13.22
C LEU A 28 -1.60 -0.57 -14.58
N SER A 29 -1.52 0.22 -15.64
CA SER A 29 -1.85 -0.21 -17.00
C SER A 29 -0.80 -1.13 -17.63
N SER A 30 0.40 -1.21 -17.06
CA SER A 30 1.49 -2.00 -17.62
C SER A 30 2.33 -2.66 -16.52
N ARG A 31 2.96 -3.79 -16.88
CA ARG A 31 3.91 -4.50 -16.02
C ARG A 31 5.10 -3.61 -15.65
N ASP A 32 5.61 -2.82 -16.60
CA ASP A 32 6.76 -1.95 -16.38
C ASP A 32 6.46 -0.84 -15.36
N ASP A 33 5.28 -0.21 -15.45
CA ASP A 33 4.85 0.79 -14.48
C ASP A 33 4.70 0.18 -13.09
N ALA A 34 4.10 -1.02 -13.01
CA ALA A 34 3.95 -1.74 -11.75
C ALA A 34 5.29 -2.12 -11.14
N MET A 35 6.23 -2.61 -11.94
CA MET A 35 7.57 -2.93 -11.47
C MET A 35 8.33 -1.68 -11.01
N HIS A 36 8.19 -0.58 -11.74
CA HIS A 36 8.78 0.70 -11.36
C HIS A 36 8.24 1.17 -10.00
N GLU A 37 6.93 1.16 -9.82
CA GLU A 37 6.26 1.62 -8.61
C GLU A 37 6.54 0.68 -7.41
N ALA A 38 6.54 -0.63 -7.61
CA ALA A 38 6.93 -1.59 -6.58
C ALA A 38 8.39 -1.36 -6.13
N ARG A 39 9.31 -1.09 -7.06
CA ARG A 39 10.69 -0.73 -6.73
C ARG A 39 10.79 0.61 -6.01
N ARG A 40 9.93 1.57 -6.32
CA ARG A 40 9.82 2.84 -5.57
C ARG A 40 9.41 2.57 -4.12
N PHE A 41 8.40 1.71 -3.89
CA PHE A 41 7.99 1.31 -2.54
C PHE A 41 9.12 0.65 -1.77
N MET A 42 9.78 -0.36 -2.33
CA MET A 42 10.88 -1.07 -1.66
C MET A 42 12.00 -0.10 -1.27
N LYS A 43 12.46 0.76 -2.18
CA LYS A 43 13.49 1.76 -1.87
C LYS A 43 13.05 2.74 -0.78
N ALA A 44 11.78 3.15 -0.77
CA ALA A 44 11.27 4.06 0.24
C ALA A 44 11.14 3.39 1.62
N ILE A 45 10.72 2.12 1.66
CA ILE A 45 10.65 1.30 2.87
C ILE A 45 12.06 1.02 3.41
N ASP A 46 13.02 0.67 2.56
CA ASP A 46 14.42 0.48 2.96
C ASP A 46 14.98 1.75 3.58
N ARG A 47 14.76 2.91 2.95
CA ARG A 47 15.16 4.21 3.50
C ARG A 47 14.48 4.49 4.83
N LEU A 48 13.20 4.20 4.96
CA LEU A 48 12.46 4.34 6.22
C LEU A 48 13.10 3.51 7.33
N ILE A 49 13.39 2.23 7.06
CA ILE A 49 13.98 1.31 8.04
C ILE A 49 15.41 1.76 8.41
N VAL A 50 16.23 2.08 7.42
CA VAL A 50 17.64 2.46 7.61
C VAL A 50 17.78 3.83 8.28
N GLN A 51 17.11 4.86 7.76
CA GLN A 51 17.28 6.25 8.25
C GLN A 51 16.60 6.49 9.57
N ALA A 52 15.50 5.81 9.86
CA ALA A 52 14.81 6.03 11.11
C ALA A 52 15.64 5.47 12.28
N GLY A 53 16.51 4.48 12.04
CA GLY A 53 17.22 3.76 13.12
C GLY A 53 16.26 3.10 14.11
N VAL A 54 14.96 3.04 13.76
CA VAL A 54 13.89 2.55 14.62
C VAL A 54 13.56 1.13 14.18
N LYS A 55 13.52 0.22 15.14
CA LYS A 55 13.05 -1.17 14.93
C LYS A 55 11.54 -1.26 14.66
N SER A 56 10.82 -0.13 14.65
CA SER A 56 9.37 -0.09 14.51
C SER A 56 8.92 1.10 13.66
N TYR A 57 7.91 0.84 12.83
CA TYR A 57 7.17 1.84 12.08
C TYR A 57 5.70 1.82 12.54
N ARG A 58 4.98 2.90 12.26
CA ARG A 58 3.53 2.99 12.49
C ARG A 58 2.82 3.12 11.16
N MET A 59 1.62 2.56 11.11
CA MET A 59 0.72 2.69 9.96
C MET A 59 -0.46 3.55 10.37
N LEU A 60 -0.74 4.56 9.58
CA LEU A 60 -1.81 5.53 9.84
C LEU A 60 -2.72 5.58 8.63
N MET A 61 -4.02 5.63 8.86
CA MET A 61 -5.01 5.92 7.82
C MET A 61 -5.49 7.34 8.05
N LEU A 62 -5.28 8.22 7.08
CA LEU A 62 -5.74 9.61 7.16
C LEU A 62 -6.88 9.83 6.19
N ARG A 63 -7.99 10.42 6.66
CA ARG A 63 -9.10 10.84 5.81
C ARG A 63 -8.70 12.09 5.02
N GLN A 64 -8.95 12.08 3.72
CA GLN A 64 -8.75 13.18 2.79
C GLN A 64 -9.98 14.11 2.78
N PRO A 65 -9.86 15.38 2.32
CA PRO A 65 -10.97 16.33 2.29
C PRO A 65 -12.19 15.87 1.48
N ASP A 66 -11.98 15.02 0.47
CA ASP A 66 -13.03 14.45 -0.38
C ASP A 66 -13.70 13.20 0.22
N GLY A 67 -13.29 12.79 1.42
CA GLY A 67 -13.80 11.62 2.12
C GLY A 67 -13.09 10.31 1.83
N ARG A 68 -12.10 10.28 0.93
CA ARG A 68 -11.21 9.12 0.71
C ARG A 68 -10.15 9.02 1.81
N PHE A 69 -9.28 8.02 1.74
CA PHE A 69 -8.26 7.74 2.75
C PHE A 69 -6.88 7.53 2.13
N THR A 70 -5.86 7.86 2.89
CA THR A 70 -4.45 7.62 2.56
C THR A 70 -3.82 6.73 3.63
N LEU A 71 -3.14 5.65 3.20
CA LEU A 71 -2.28 4.84 4.04
C LEU A 71 -0.89 5.48 4.11
N LEU A 72 -0.49 5.88 5.32
CA LEU A 72 0.85 6.35 5.64
C LEU A 72 1.63 5.31 6.41
N ILE A 73 2.92 5.19 6.09
CA ILE A 73 3.91 4.44 6.86
C ILE A 73 4.89 5.45 7.45
N ARG A 74 4.97 5.53 8.78
CA ARG A 74 5.82 6.51 9.48
C ARG A 74 6.88 5.81 10.33
N GLY A 75 8.14 6.16 10.11
CA GLY A 75 9.30 5.71 10.88
C GLY A 75 10.13 6.92 11.34
N GLY A 76 10.20 7.17 12.65
CA GLY A 76 10.89 8.33 13.20
C GLY A 76 10.35 9.65 12.62
N LYS A 77 11.22 10.41 11.93
CA LYS A 77 10.89 11.68 11.26
C LYS A 77 10.49 11.52 9.79
N VAL A 78 10.53 10.30 9.24
CA VAL A 78 10.25 10.02 7.84
C VAL A 78 8.84 9.43 7.70
N THR A 79 8.12 9.87 6.67
CA THR A 79 6.77 9.41 6.34
C THR A 79 6.73 9.03 4.86
N LEU A 80 6.14 7.87 4.56
CA LEU A 80 5.83 7.41 3.21
C LEU A 80 4.32 7.40 3.04
N GLU A 81 3.82 8.11 2.02
CA GLU A 81 2.46 7.93 1.52
C GLU A 81 2.45 6.67 0.63
N ALA A 82 2.01 5.55 1.21
CA ALA A 82 2.08 4.25 0.54
C ALA A 82 0.95 4.11 -0.48
N LEU A 83 -0.28 4.45 -0.07
CA LEU A 83 -1.48 4.37 -0.92
C LEU A 83 -2.34 5.61 -0.69
N ARG A 84 -2.79 6.24 -1.77
CA ARG A 84 -3.68 7.42 -1.73
C ARG A 84 -5.02 7.05 -2.31
N ASP A 85 -6.03 7.86 -2.03
CA ASP A 85 -7.34 7.78 -2.68
C ASP A 85 -8.10 6.46 -2.42
N MET A 86 -7.84 5.81 -1.28
CA MET A 86 -8.60 4.64 -0.83
C MET A 86 -10.04 5.03 -0.53
N ASP A 87 -11.01 4.38 -1.16
CA ASP A 87 -12.40 4.53 -0.76
C ASP A 87 -12.69 3.84 0.59
N GLU A 88 -13.79 4.22 1.23
CA GLU A 88 -14.17 3.71 2.56
C GLU A 88 -14.44 2.19 2.55
N LEU A 89 -14.97 1.64 1.46
CA LEU A 89 -15.28 0.22 1.36
C LEU A 89 -13.98 -0.59 1.25
N LEU A 90 -13.02 -0.15 0.44
CA LEU A 90 -11.69 -0.73 0.32
C LEU A 90 -10.96 -0.69 1.66
N LEU A 91 -11.01 0.44 2.37
CA LEU A 91 -10.44 0.57 3.71
C LEU A 91 -11.03 -0.46 4.68
N ARG A 92 -12.35 -0.58 4.75
CA ARG A 92 -13.01 -1.55 5.63
C ARG A 92 -12.64 -2.99 5.29
N ARG A 93 -12.56 -3.33 4.00
CA ARG A 93 -12.11 -4.65 3.52
C ARG A 93 -10.67 -4.92 3.95
N PHE A 94 -9.78 -3.94 3.76
CA PHE A 94 -8.39 -4.03 4.16
C PHE A 94 -8.23 -4.22 5.68
N GLN A 95 -8.95 -3.43 6.49
CA GLN A 95 -8.96 -3.57 7.95
C GLN A 95 -9.48 -4.95 8.40
N LYS A 96 -10.53 -5.45 7.75
CA LYS A 96 -11.09 -6.78 8.05
C LYS A 96 -10.10 -7.90 7.71
N ALA A 97 -9.37 -7.77 6.61
CA ALA A 97 -8.39 -8.75 6.19
C ALA A 97 -7.10 -8.69 7.03
N SER A 98 -6.65 -7.49 7.41
CA SER A 98 -5.39 -7.26 8.11
C SER A 98 -5.50 -7.39 9.64
N ARG A 99 -6.39 -8.27 10.13
CA ARG A 99 -6.71 -8.39 11.57
C ARG A 99 -5.52 -8.75 12.45
N CYS A 100 -4.55 -9.47 11.91
CA CYS A 100 -3.31 -9.82 12.61
C CYS A 100 -2.23 -8.74 12.49
N GLY A 101 -2.55 -7.57 11.91
CA GLY A 101 -1.58 -6.51 11.62
C GLY A 101 -0.61 -6.85 10.51
N LEU A 102 -0.93 -7.85 9.67
CA LEU A 102 -0.08 -8.36 8.58
C LEU A 102 -0.74 -8.09 7.23
N PHE A 103 0.01 -7.57 6.27
CA PHE A 103 -0.37 -7.48 4.86
C PHE A 103 0.86 -7.37 3.95
N ILE A 104 0.66 -7.48 2.65
CA ILE A 104 1.68 -7.26 1.62
C ILE A 104 1.36 -5.98 0.86
N LEU A 105 2.30 -5.03 0.85
CA LEU A 105 2.25 -3.88 -0.05
C LEU A 105 2.89 -4.27 -1.38
N THR A 106 2.14 -4.20 -2.47
CA THR A 106 2.61 -4.59 -3.82
C THR A 106 1.97 -3.70 -4.88
N CYS A 107 2.06 -4.06 -6.15
CA CYS A 107 1.36 -3.41 -7.26
C CYS A 107 0.67 -4.47 -8.12
N PHE A 108 -0.35 -4.04 -8.84
CA PHE A 108 -1.13 -4.84 -9.76
C PHE A 108 -1.02 -4.28 -11.17
N PHE A 109 -1.08 -5.15 -12.17
CA PHE A 109 -1.11 -4.73 -13.57
C PHE A 109 -2.05 -5.58 -14.41
N GLU A 110 -2.49 -5.03 -15.54
CA GLU A 110 -3.25 -5.78 -16.54
C GLU A 110 -2.28 -6.65 -17.36
N GLY A 111 -2.28 -7.96 -17.07
CA GLY A 111 -1.56 -8.98 -17.82
C GLY A 111 -2.47 -9.72 -18.81
N GLU A 112 -1.92 -10.74 -19.46
CA GLU A 112 -2.64 -11.51 -20.49
C GLU A 112 -3.85 -12.27 -19.91
N ASN A 113 -3.77 -12.65 -18.63
CA ASN A 113 -4.83 -13.39 -17.93
C ASN A 113 -5.71 -12.50 -17.05
N GLY A 114 -5.67 -11.18 -17.25
CA GLY A 114 -6.38 -10.20 -16.44
C GLY A 114 -5.48 -9.53 -15.41
N MET A 115 -6.04 -9.18 -14.25
CA MET A 115 -5.29 -8.44 -13.22
C MET A 115 -4.29 -9.36 -12.51
N GLU A 116 -3.01 -9.03 -12.61
CA GLU A 116 -1.91 -9.78 -12.00
C GLU A 116 -1.32 -9.05 -10.80
N CYS A 117 -0.82 -9.81 -9.81
CA CYS A 117 -0.24 -9.30 -8.58
C CYS A 117 1.28 -9.52 -8.57
N LEU A 118 2.07 -8.45 -8.52
CA LEU A 118 3.53 -8.56 -8.59
C LEU A 118 4.16 -9.36 -7.45
N ALA A 119 3.56 -9.36 -6.26
CA ALA A 119 4.04 -10.19 -5.16
C ALA A 119 3.95 -11.69 -5.50
N VAL A 120 2.99 -12.09 -6.34
CA VAL A 120 2.78 -13.48 -6.76
C VAL A 120 3.60 -13.80 -8.01
N THR A 121 3.55 -12.94 -9.03
CA THR A 121 4.15 -13.24 -10.33
C THR A 121 5.65 -12.95 -10.39
N GLU A 122 6.12 -11.96 -9.64
CA GLU A 122 7.52 -11.48 -9.71
C GLU A 122 8.23 -11.50 -8.36
N GLY A 123 7.56 -11.91 -7.28
CA GLY A 123 8.07 -11.81 -5.92
C GLY A 123 8.30 -10.37 -5.44
N LEU A 124 7.67 -9.38 -6.09
CA LEU A 124 7.84 -7.96 -5.77
C LEU A 124 6.72 -7.46 -4.86
N GLY A 125 7.00 -7.45 -3.56
CA GLY A 125 6.14 -6.87 -2.54
C GLY A 125 6.87 -6.74 -1.20
N ALA A 126 6.37 -5.88 -0.33
CA ALA A 126 6.88 -5.71 1.03
C ALA A 126 5.90 -6.30 2.03
N VAL A 127 6.36 -7.23 2.87
CA VAL A 127 5.58 -7.78 3.97
C VAL A 127 5.58 -6.77 5.12
N MET A 128 4.40 -6.25 5.44
CA MET A 128 4.19 -5.26 6.48
C MET A 128 3.53 -5.92 7.68
N TYR A 129 4.21 -5.90 8.83
CA TYR A 129 3.69 -6.38 10.10
C TYR A 129 3.70 -5.31 11.20
N THR A 130 2.57 -5.07 11.84
CA THR A 130 2.48 -4.23 13.05
C THR A 130 1.75 -4.99 14.18
N PRO A 131 2.49 -5.57 15.14
CA PRO A 131 1.89 -6.27 16.27
C PRO A 131 1.05 -5.30 17.11
N GLY A 132 -0.19 -5.66 17.41
CA GLY A 132 -1.10 -4.84 18.23
C GLY A 132 -1.70 -3.61 17.53
N GLY A 133 -1.46 -3.43 16.23
CA GLY A 133 -1.99 -2.32 15.45
C GLY A 133 -3.44 -2.54 15.03
N TYR A 134 -4.39 -2.21 15.90
CA TYR A 134 -5.71 -1.80 15.39
C TYR A 134 -5.47 -0.53 14.57
N LEU A 135 -5.63 -0.60 13.25
CA LEU A 135 -5.82 0.61 12.45
C LEU A 135 -7.01 1.32 13.09
N PRO A 136 -6.85 2.52 13.67
CA PRO A 136 -7.93 3.15 14.42
C PRO A 136 -9.15 3.25 13.51
N VAL A 137 -10.24 2.60 13.93
CA VAL A 137 -11.55 2.76 13.32
C VAL A 137 -12.00 4.15 13.77
N TYR A 138 -11.98 5.12 12.87
CA TYR A 138 -12.55 6.43 13.17
C TYR A 138 -14.04 6.23 13.52
N PRO A 139 -14.52 6.70 14.68
CA PRO A 139 -15.95 6.74 14.93
C PRO A 139 -16.61 7.66 13.91
N ARG A 140 -17.82 7.25 13.50
CA ARG A 140 -18.65 7.91 12.50
C ARG A 140 -18.91 9.38 12.81
#